data_AF-A0A3Q4HGL1-F1
#
_entry.id   AF-A0A3Q4HGL1-F1
#
_cell.length_a   1.000
_cell.length_b   1.000
_cell.length_c   1.000
_cell.angle_alpha   90.00
_cell.angle_beta   90.00
_cell.angle_gamma   90.00
#
_symmetry.space_group_name_H-M   'P 1'
#
loop_
_entity.id
_entity.type
_entity.pdbx_description
1 polymer ?
#
loop_
_entity_poly.entity_id
_entity_poly.type
_entity_poly.pdbx_seq_one_letter_code
_entity_poly.pdbx_strand_id
1 'polypeptide(L)'
;MAASSSTGRVLTLCKQFQNVFRISAATNARQAAVSSPKCQTPLLREKSPIVPPSWSNPISSPGQHRALHTTISRRGLEEFFDSPENWGEANVKSGAPWTAKQLRTKSNEDLHKLWYVLLKEKNMLLTLEQEAKRQRVQMPSPERIRKVERSMIRLETVAKERESALRLLQTGQEKGRPGAWRRNIFGYVYWYRFKEYAIPWYMNRRYKRKRFYTPKFVEPHIRLRIENYLRERARNENLEKRRLAKLQERFPQIQAPAS
;
A
#
# COMPACT_ATOMS: atom_id res chain seq x y z
N MET A 1 -44.91 -11.37 35.43
CA MET A 1 -43.98 -12.34 34.81
C MET A 1 -43.05 -11.57 33.89
N ALA A 2 -41.74 -11.74 34.09
CA ALA A 2 -40.69 -10.75 33.82
C ALA A 2 -40.39 -10.47 32.34
N ALA A 3 -40.06 -9.21 32.07
CA ALA A 3 -39.29 -8.77 30.91
C ALA A 3 -37.82 -9.17 31.09
N SER A 4 -37.13 -9.58 30.00
CA SER A 4 -35.68 -9.75 30.01
C SER A 4 -35.04 -8.95 28.88
N SER A 5 -34.12 -8.10 29.30
CA SER A 5 -33.30 -7.17 28.52
C SER A 5 -32.15 -7.91 27.82
N SER A 6 -31.92 -7.59 26.54
CA SER A 6 -30.82 -8.12 25.73
C SER A 6 -29.52 -7.31 25.85
N THR A 7 -29.29 -6.66 27.00
CA THR A 7 -28.04 -5.99 27.34
C THR A 7 -27.12 -6.96 28.05
N GLY A 8 -26.37 -7.78 27.30
CA GLY A 8 -25.51 -8.75 27.99
C GLY A 8 -24.64 -9.67 27.14
N ARG A 9 -24.08 -9.23 26.00
CA ARG A 9 -23.07 -10.04 25.27
C ARG A 9 -21.98 -9.24 24.53
N VAL A 10 -21.53 -8.10 25.08
CA VAL A 10 -20.43 -7.31 24.47
C VAL A 10 -19.19 -7.18 25.38
N LEU A 11 -19.25 -7.63 26.64
CA LEU A 11 -18.19 -7.38 27.63
C LEU A 11 -17.16 -8.51 27.85
N THR A 12 -16.90 -9.35 26.85
CA THR A 12 -15.86 -10.41 26.96
C THR A 12 -14.76 -10.36 25.90
N LEU A 13 -14.70 -9.32 25.05
CA LEU A 13 -13.64 -9.18 24.04
C LEU A 13 -12.56 -8.13 24.35
N CYS A 14 -12.51 -7.56 25.56
CA CYS A 14 -11.55 -6.51 25.92
C CYS A 14 -10.56 -6.86 27.05
N LYS A 15 -10.34 -8.14 27.37
CA LYS A 15 -9.33 -8.55 28.39
C LYS A 15 -8.06 -9.20 27.84
N GLN A 16 -7.90 -9.37 26.53
CA GLN A 16 -6.70 -9.98 25.93
C GLN A 16 -5.76 -9.01 25.19
N PHE A 17 -6.08 -7.72 25.12
CA PHE A 17 -5.20 -6.72 24.48
C PHE A 17 -4.24 -6.00 25.43
N GLN A 18 -4.32 -6.21 26.75
CA GLN A 18 -3.46 -5.52 27.72
C GLN A 18 -2.13 -6.23 28.03
N ASN A 19 -1.86 -7.41 27.47
CA ASN A 19 -0.62 -8.17 27.74
C ASN A 19 0.49 -8.01 26.68
N VAL A 20 0.38 -7.07 25.73
CA VAL A 20 1.38 -6.91 24.65
C VAL A 20 2.14 -5.58 24.67
N PHE A 21 1.81 -4.65 25.58
CA PHE A 21 2.56 -3.40 25.71
C PHE A 21 3.06 -3.19 27.14
N ARG A 22 4.15 -3.90 27.50
CA ARG A 22 5.06 -3.40 28.54
C ARG A 22 5.79 -2.21 27.95
N ILE A 23 5.31 -1.01 28.25
CA ILE A 23 6.04 0.23 28.04
C ILE A 23 7.20 0.21 29.03
N SER A 24 8.41 -0.08 28.54
CA SER A 24 9.64 0.12 29.31
C SER A 24 9.85 1.61 29.51
N ALA A 25 9.80 2.05 30.78
CA ALA A 25 10.19 3.39 31.16
C ALA A 25 11.67 3.62 30.81
N ALA A 26 11.98 4.81 30.28
CA ALA A 26 13.32 5.24 29.93
C ALA A 26 14.23 5.17 31.16
N THR A 27 15.22 4.28 31.12
CA THR A 27 16.27 4.22 32.14
C THR A 27 17.47 5.02 31.64
N ASN A 28 17.78 6.08 32.36
CA ASN A 28 19.01 6.86 32.20
C ASN A 28 20.21 5.90 32.31
N ALA A 29 21.03 5.84 31.26
CA ALA A 29 22.28 5.09 31.26
C ALA A 29 23.27 5.73 32.24
N ARG A 30 23.36 5.18 33.46
CA ARG A 30 24.49 5.41 34.35
C ARG A 30 25.61 4.46 33.95
N GLN A 31 26.77 5.02 33.68
CA GLN A 31 28.02 4.30 33.50
C GLN A 31 28.29 3.45 34.76
N ALA A 32 28.53 2.15 34.57
CA ALA A 32 29.02 1.27 35.62
C ALA A 32 30.23 0.51 35.08
N ALA A 33 31.35 0.74 35.74
CA ALA A 33 32.62 0.09 35.49
C ALA A 33 32.75 -1.22 36.31
N VAL A 34 33.66 -2.08 35.86
CA VAL A 34 34.37 -3.12 36.65
C VAL A 34 33.60 -4.41 36.98
N SER A 35 33.91 -5.49 36.27
CA SER A 35 34.69 -6.66 36.75
C SER A 35 34.31 -7.95 36.01
N SER A 36 35.32 -8.60 35.45
CA SER A 36 35.25 -9.96 34.90
C SER A 36 35.50 -10.96 36.04
N PRO A 37 34.83 -12.13 36.02
CA PRO A 37 35.41 -13.32 36.60
C PRO A 37 35.99 -14.22 35.49
N LYS A 38 37.26 -14.57 35.71
CA LYS A 38 37.97 -15.72 35.14
C LYS A 38 37.23 -17.01 35.51
N CYS A 39 37.03 -17.90 34.54
CA CYS A 39 37.02 -19.35 34.77
C CYS A 39 37.95 -20.00 33.75
N GLN A 40 38.98 -20.67 34.24
CA GLN A 40 39.92 -21.49 33.46
C GLN A 40 39.59 -22.97 33.67
N THR A 41 40.19 -23.79 32.78
CA THR A 41 40.61 -25.21 32.89
C THR A 41 39.87 -26.23 31.97
N PRO A 42 40.51 -27.35 31.52
CA PRO A 42 41.35 -27.37 30.31
C PRO A 42 41.32 -28.69 29.45
N LEU A 43 42.14 -28.71 28.37
CA LEU A 43 42.70 -29.83 27.57
C LEU A 43 41.74 -30.59 26.61
N LEU A 44 42.07 -30.84 25.33
CA LEU A 44 43.24 -31.58 24.81
C LEU A 44 43.38 -31.41 23.25
N ARG A 45 44.61 -31.11 22.75
CA ARG A 45 45.30 -31.61 21.50
C ARG A 45 44.66 -31.31 20.12
N GLU A 46 45.34 -30.91 19.04
CA GLU A 46 46.74 -30.91 18.57
C GLU A 46 46.94 -29.76 17.55
N LYS A 47 48.19 -29.46 17.19
CA LYS A 47 48.64 -28.25 16.46
C LYS A 47 48.60 -28.41 14.92
N SER A 48 48.19 -27.35 14.22
CA SER A 48 48.82 -26.89 12.97
C SER A 48 48.39 -25.44 12.64
N PRO A 49 49.28 -24.53 12.20
CA PRO A 49 48.96 -23.12 12.00
C PRO A 49 48.50 -22.87 10.56
N ILE A 50 47.28 -22.40 10.37
CA ILE A 50 46.84 -21.81 9.11
C ILE A 50 46.30 -20.41 9.42
N VAL A 51 46.99 -19.43 8.84
CA VAL A 51 46.71 -18.00 8.83
C VAL A 51 45.24 -17.74 8.49
N PRO A 52 44.44 -17.07 9.35
CA PRO A 52 43.14 -16.57 8.93
C PRO A 52 43.34 -15.30 8.07
N PRO A 53 42.70 -15.19 6.90
CA PRO A 53 42.80 -14.00 6.08
C PRO A 53 42.14 -12.81 6.78
N SER A 54 42.87 -11.71 6.82
CA SER A 54 42.51 -10.42 7.41
C SER A 54 41.34 -9.76 6.68
N TRP A 55 40.11 -10.11 7.03
CA TRP A 55 38.92 -9.38 6.58
C TRP A 55 37.97 -9.16 7.76
N SER A 56 38.49 -8.58 8.83
CA SER A 56 37.67 -7.96 9.87
C SER A 56 37.46 -6.49 9.50
N ASN A 57 36.41 -6.20 8.73
CA ASN A 57 35.86 -4.85 8.69
C ASN A 57 35.30 -4.54 10.08
N PRO A 58 35.70 -3.42 10.74
CA PRO A 58 35.09 -3.06 12.01
C PRO A 58 33.61 -2.84 11.78
N ILE A 59 32.79 -3.54 12.58
CA ILE A 59 31.35 -3.37 12.66
C ILE A 59 31.10 -1.88 12.96
N SER A 60 30.70 -1.14 11.93
CA SER A 60 30.18 0.22 12.08
C SER A 60 29.06 0.18 13.12
N SER A 61 29.17 1.03 14.14
CA SER A 61 28.16 1.20 15.19
C SER A 61 26.76 1.30 14.58
N PRO A 62 25.69 0.83 15.27
CA PRO A 62 24.33 0.98 14.77
C PRO A 62 24.10 2.45 14.42
N GLY A 63 23.89 2.70 13.12
CA GLY A 63 23.68 4.04 12.60
C GLY A 63 22.59 4.72 13.40
N GLN A 64 22.87 5.95 13.84
CA GLN A 64 21.88 6.86 14.41
C GLN A 64 20.62 6.77 13.57
N HIS A 65 19.56 6.16 14.11
CA HIS A 65 18.28 6.13 13.43
C HIS A 65 17.83 7.56 13.25
N ARG A 66 17.87 8.05 12.01
CA ARG A 66 17.40 9.38 11.66
C ARG A 66 15.95 9.47 12.09
N ALA A 67 15.66 10.30 13.10
CA ALA A 67 14.32 10.47 13.62
C ALA A 67 13.41 10.84 12.44
N LEU A 68 12.39 10.01 12.19
CA LEU A 68 11.40 10.32 11.18
C LEU A 68 10.76 11.66 11.59
N HIS A 69 10.78 12.64 10.69
CA HIS A 69 10.14 13.93 10.92
C HIS A 69 8.61 13.73 10.93
N THR A 70 8.07 13.31 12.06
CA THR A 70 6.64 13.37 12.35
C THR A 70 6.34 14.73 12.97
N THR A 71 5.29 15.40 12.53
CA THR A 71 4.79 16.58 13.24
C THR A 71 4.30 16.15 14.61
N ILE A 72 4.78 16.81 15.67
CA ILE A 72 4.30 16.59 17.04
C ILE A 72 2.77 16.83 17.04
N SER A 73 1.99 15.90 17.61
CA SER A 73 0.56 16.08 17.83
C SER A 73 0.39 17.29 18.75
N ARG A 74 -0.11 18.40 18.22
CA ARG A 74 -0.19 19.65 18.99
C ARG A 74 -1.54 19.81 19.68
N ARG A 75 -2.61 19.24 19.13
CA ARG A 75 -3.98 19.42 19.65
C ARG A 75 -4.73 18.12 19.98
N GLY A 76 -4.06 16.98 19.90
CA GLY A 76 -4.65 15.68 20.26
C GLY A 76 -5.89 15.35 19.42
N LEU A 77 -7.04 15.17 20.08
CA LEU A 77 -8.31 14.81 19.42
C LEU A 77 -8.94 15.97 18.65
N GLU A 78 -8.56 17.22 18.92
CA GLU A 78 -9.11 18.37 18.20
C GLU A 78 -8.73 18.35 16.71
N GLU A 79 -7.64 17.66 16.33
CA GLU A 79 -7.20 17.55 14.93
C GLU A 79 -8.16 16.72 14.05
N PHE A 80 -9.14 16.02 14.65
CA PHE A 80 -10.20 15.31 13.93
C PHE A 80 -11.40 16.18 13.56
N PHE A 81 -11.44 17.43 14.03
CA PHE A 81 -12.51 18.37 13.76
C PHE A 81 -11.97 19.59 13.02
N ASP A 82 -12.82 20.23 12.23
CA ASP A 82 -12.46 21.51 11.60
C ASP A 82 -12.37 22.60 12.66
N SER A 83 -11.75 23.72 12.31
CA SER A 83 -11.64 24.91 13.17
C SER A 83 -13.03 25.30 13.69
N PRO A 84 -13.17 25.67 14.98
CA PRO A 84 -14.47 26.03 15.56
C PRO A 84 -15.21 27.14 14.82
N GLU A 85 -14.47 28.03 14.15
CA GLU A 85 -15.00 29.12 13.31
C GLU A 85 -15.78 28.60 12.09
N ASN A 86 -15.44 27.43 11.57
CA ASN A 86 -16.04 26.85 10.36
C ASN A 86 -17.29 25.99 10.67
N TRP A 87 -17.70 25.89 11.95
CA TRP A 87 -18.82 25.03 12.35
C TRP A 87 -20.16 25.65 11.94
N GLY A 88 -20.98 24.86 11.24
CA GLY A 88 -22.29 25.32 10.75
C GLY A 88 -22.26 26.12 9.44
N GLU A 89 -21.07 26.42 8.90
CA GLU A 89 -20.96 27.04 7.58
C GLU A 89 -21.29 26.04 6.45
N ALA A 90 -22.11 26.47 5.50
CA ALA A 90 -22.48 25.62 4.35
C ALA A 90 -21.33 25.46 3.34
N ASN A 91 -20.46 26.47 3.21
CA ASN A 91 -19.39 26.48 2.22
C ASN A 91 -18.07 26.97 2.81
N VAL A 92 -17.18 26.02 3.11
CA VAL A 92 -15.81 26.31 3.53
C VAL A 92 -14.91 26.49 2.30
N LYS A 93 -14.29 27.66 2.19
CA LYS A 93 -13.34 27.99 1.10
C LYS A 93 -12.15 27.04 1.15
N SER A 94 -11.83 26.40 0.02
CA SER A 94 -10.70 25.46 -0.08
C SER A 94 -9.89 25.69 -1.34
N GLY A 95 -8.56 25.60 -1.19
CA GLY A 95 -7.61 25.76 -2.28
C GLY A 95 -7.69 24.68 -3.37
N ALA A 96 -6.83 24.80 -4.37
CA ALA A 96 -6.68 23.81 -5.42
C ALA A 96 -5.94 22.55 -4.92
N PRO A 97 -6.22 21.35 -5.49
CA PRO A 97 -5.47 20.15 -5.16
C PRO A 97 -4.02 20.23 -5.66
N TRP A 98 -3.11 19.57 -4.97
CA TRP A 98 -1.70 19.48 -5.36
C TRP A 98 -1.54 18.87 -6.75
N THR A 99 -0.74 19.50 -7.60
CA THR A 99 -0.44 19.00 -8.95
C THR A 99 0.85 18.19 -8.95
N ALA A 100 0.91 17.12 -9.75
CA ALA A 100 2.09 16.25 -9.82
C ALA A 100 3.39 17.03 -10.15
N LYS A 101 3.31 18.05 -11.02
CA LYS A 101 4.43 18.94 -11.35
C LYS A 101 5.00 19.66 -10.11
N GLN A 102 4.13 20.18 -9.24
CA GLN A 102 4.54 20.84 -8.00
C GLN A 102 5.19 19.85 -7.02
N LEU A 103 4.66 18.63 -6.93
CA LEU A 103 5.18 17.57 -6.05
C LEU A 103 6.55 17.05 -6.51
N ARG A 104 6.82 17.01 -7.83
CA ARG A 104 8.12 16.60 -8.37
C ARG A 104 9.27 17.53 -7.97
N THR A 105 9.00 18.81 -7.74
CA THR A 105 10.00 19.79 -7.29
C THR A 105 10.35 19.65 -5.81
N LYS A 106 9.53 18.96 -4.99
CA LYS A 106 9.74 18.85 -3.54
C LYS A 106 10.65 17.68 -3.16
N SER A 107 11.36 17.82 -2.04
CA SER A 107 12.21 16.75 -1.48
C SER A 107 11.37 15.56 -0.99
N ASN A 108 11.97 14.36 -0.88
CA ASN A 108 11.27 13.19 -0.32
C ASN A 108 10.83 13.40 1.14
N GLU A 109 11.62 14.17 1.91
CA GLU A 109 11.30 14.49 3.31
C GLU A 109 10.06 15.40 3.40
N ASP A 110 9.94 16.38 2.52
CA ASP A 110 8.77 17.25 2.46
C ASP A 110 7.53 16.52 1.96
N LEU A 111 7.68 15.61 0.98
CA LEU A 111 6.57 14.76 0.54
C LEU A 111 6.06 13.85 1.66
N HIS A 112 6.96 13.30 2.47
CA HIS A 112 6.60 12.51 3.65
C HIS A 112 5.83 13.34 4.68
N LYS A 113 6.30 14.56 4.99
CA LYS A 113 5.57 15.48 5.89
C LYS A 113 4.20 15.84 5.32
N LEU A 114 4.13 16.18 4.03
CA LEU A 114 2.90 16.55 3.33
C LEU A 114 1.88 15.41 3.33
N TRP A 115 2.32 14.15 3.17
CA TRP A 115 1.44 12.98 3.25
C TRP A 115 0.65 12.96 4.56
N TYR A 116 1.31 13.20 5.69
CA TYR A 116 0.63 13.22 6.99
C TYR A 116 -0.26 14.44 7.17
N VAL A 117 0.09 15.60 6.62
CA VAL A 117 -0.81 16.77 6.61
C VAL A 117 -2.11 16.45 5.86
N LEU A 118 -1.99 15.86 4.66
CA LEU A 118 -3.14 15.45 3.86
C LEU A 118 -3.94 14.33 4.52
N LEU A 119 -3.27 13.38 5.19
CA LEU A 119 -3.92 12.29 5.89
C LEU A 119 -4.77 12.80 7.07
N LYS A 120 -4.27 13.78 7.83
CA LYS A 120 -5.03 14.39 8.93
C LYS A 120 -6.25 15.14 8.42
N GLU A 121 -6.09 15.94 7.36
CA GLU A 121 -7.22 16.60 6.69
C GLU A 121 -8.25 15.57 6.19
N LYS A 122 -7.79 14.48 5.54
CA LYS A 122 -8.68 13.40 5.08
C LYS A 122 -9.47 12.80 6.23
N ASN A 123 -8.81 12.49 7.35
CA ASN A 123 -9.48 11.89 8.50
C ASN A 123 -10.47 12.85 9.15
N MET A 124 -10.13 14.13 9.27
CA MET A 124 -11.05 15.16 9.75
C MET A 124 -12.30 15.26 8.85
N LEU A 125 -12.12 15.29 7.53
CA LEU A 125 -13.23 15.35 6.58
C LEU A 125 -14.11 14.09 6.60
N LEU A 126 -13.52 12.91 6.83
CA LEU A 126 -14.29 11.67 6.98
C LEU A 126 -15.13 11.66 8.27
N THR A 127 -14.59 12.20 9.37
CA THR A 127 -15.36 12.43 10.60
C THR A 127 -16.54 13.36 10.33
N LEU A 128 -16.29 14.45 9.61
CA LEU A 128 -17.30 15.44 9.25
C LEU A 128 -18.39 14.84 8.34
N GLU A 129 -18.00 14.08 7.31
CA GLU A 129 -18.93 13.37 6.43
C GLU A 129 -19.82 12.39 7.22
N GLN A 130 -19.22 11.66 8.16
CA GLN A 130 -19.95 10.68 8.98
C GLN A 130 -20.90 11.37 9.96
N GLU A 131 -20.49 12.48 10.57
CA GLU A 131 -21.35 13.25 11.46
C GLU A 131 -22.50 13.93 10.69
N ALA A 132 -22.25 14.46 9.50
CA ALA A 132 -23.29 15.01 8.64
C ALA A 132 -24.35 13.95 8.29
N LYS A 133 -23.92 12.72 7.95
CA LYS A 133 -24.82 11.57 7.75
C LYS A 133 -25.63 11.23 9.00
N ARG A 134 -24.99 11.22 10.18
CA ARG A 134 -25.65 10.97 11.47
C ARG A 134 -26.73 12.02 11.77
N GLN A 135 -26.42 13.29 11.54
CA GLN A 135 -27.34 14.41 11.72
C GLN A 135 -28.37 14.53 10.58
N ARG A 136 -28.23 13.73 9.51
CA ARG A 136 -29.05 13.78 8.29
C ARG A 136 -28.99 15.15 7.59
N VAL A 137 -27.85 15.82 7.67
CA VAL A 137 -27.58 17.09 7.00
C VAL A 137 -26.60 16.87 5.87
N GLN A 138 -26.64 17.72 4.84
CA GLN A 138 -25.65 17.70 3.77
C GLN A 138 -24.27 18.12 4.30
N MET A 139 -23.23 17.42 3.87
CA MET A 139 -21.86 17.75 4.26
C MET A 139 -21.45 19.12 3.68
N PRO A 140 -20.90 20.03 4.49
CA PRO A 140 -20.19 21.21 4.02
C PRO A 140 -19.08 20.85 3.01
N SER A 141 -19.12 21.47 1.83
CA SER A 141 -18.08 21.40 0.79
C SER A 141 -17.48 19.98 0.54
N PRO A 142 -18.27 18.99 0.06
CA PRO A 142 -17.80 17.61 -0.15
C PRO A 142 -16.68 17.50 -1.19
N GLU A 143 -16.50 18.54 -2.01
CA GLU A 143 -15.40 18.67 -2.96
C GLU A 143 -14.02 18.60 -2.30
N ARG A 144 -13.89 19.04 -1.03
CA ARG A 144 -12.63 18.99 -0.27
C ARG A 144 -12.06 17.58 -0.21
N ILE A 145 -12.90 16.58 0.06
CA ILE A 145 -12.50 15.17 0.11
C ILE A 145 -11.87 14.77 -1.22
N ARG A 146 -12.54 15.05 -2.34
CA ARG A 146 -12.05 14.71 -3.68
C ARG A 146 -10.72 15.41 -4.01
N LYS A 147 -10.54 16.66 -3.57
CA LYS A 147 -9.30 17.42 -3.75
C LYS A 147 -8.13 16.80 -2.96
N VAL A 148 -8.37 16.41 -1.71
CA VAL A 148 -7.38 15.76 -0.85
C VAL A 148 -7.00 14.39 -1.41
N GLU A 149 -7.98 13.57 -1.79
CA GLU A 149 -7.73 12.24 -2.37
C GLU A 149 -6.93 12.33 -3.67
N ARG A 150 -7.28 13.27 -4.55
CA ARG A 150 -6.53 13.52 -5.78
C ARG A 150 -5.09 13.93 -5.49
N SER A 151 -4.86 14.74 -4.45
CA SER A 151 -3.52 15.14 -4.01
C SER A 151 -2.72 13.96 -3.48
N MET A 152 -3.35 13.09 -2.66
CA MET A 152 -2.72 11.89 -2.11
C MET A 152 -2.32 10.89 -3.20
N ILE A 153 -3.22 10.62 -4.17
CA ILE A 153 -2.92 9.74 -5.31
C ILE A 153 -1.73 10.27 -6.11
N ARG A 154 -1.70 11.57 -6.40
CA ARG A 154 -0.60 12.20 -7.15
C ARG A 154 0.73 12.12 -6.38
N LEU A 155 0.70 12.30 -5.06
CA LEU A 155 1.88 12.16 -4.20
C LEU A 155 2.41 10.72 -4.26
N GLU A 156 1.53 9.73 -4.11
CA GLU A 156 1.89 8.32 -4.21
C GLU A 156 2.47 7.98 -5.60
N THR A 157 1.88 8.52 -6.67
CA THR A 157 2.41 8.36 -8.04
C THR A 157 3.82 8.93 -8.16
N VAL A 158 4.08 10.16 -7.69
CA VAL A 158 5.41 10.77 -7.76
C VAL A 158 6.44 9.97 -6.94
N ALA A 159 6.06 9.46 -5.77
CA ALA A 159 6.92 8.60 -4.97
C ALA A 159 7.25 7.28 -5.70
N LYS A 160 6.25 6.65 -6.33
CA LYS A 160 6.42 5.45 -7.17
C LYS A 160 7.27 5.70 -8.41
N GLU A 161 7.09 6.85 -9.07
CA GLU A 161 7.92 7.27 -10.22
C GLU A 161 9.40 7.32 -9.80
N ARG A 162 9.71 7.99 -8.69
CA ARG A 162 11.09 8.09 -8.16
C ARG A 162 11.68 6.71 -7.82
N GLU A 163 10.92 5.87 -7.13
CA GLU A 163 11.34 4.52 -6.75
C GLU A 163 11.56 3.62 -7.98
N SER A 164 10.67 3.70 -8.97
CA SER A 164 10.79 2.94 -10.22
C SER A 164 12.01 3.35 -11.04
N ALA A 165 12.28 4.67 -11.18
CA ALA A 165 13.44 5.17 -11.88
C ALA A 165 14.75 4.72 -11.21
N LEU A 166 14.83 4.83 -9.88
CA LEU A 166 15.98 4.35 -9.12
C LEU A 166 16.20 2.84 -9.29
N ARG A 167 15.12 2.04 -9.19
CA ARG A 167 15.19 0.58 -9.36
C ARG A 167 15.65 0.19 -10.76
N LEU A 168 15.16 0.86 -11.80
CA LEU A 168 15.57 0.62 -13.18
C LEU A 168 17.06 0.91 -13.38
N LEU A 169 17.58 2.00 -12.80
CA LEU A 169 19.01 2.33 -12.90
C LEU A 169 19.91 1.34 -12.13
N GLN A 170 19.46 0.86 -10.96
CA GLN A 170 20.26 -0.05 -10.13
C GLN A 170 20.19 -1.52 -10.55
N THR A 171 19.02 -2.00 -10.97
CA THR A 171 18.76 -3.44 -11.21
C THR A 171 18.25 -3.76 -12.60
N GLY A 172 17.80 -2.75 -13.37
CA GLY A 172 17.11 -2.93 -14.65
C GLY A 172 15.70 -3.53 -14.52
N GLN A 173 15.18 -3.75 -13.31
CA GLN A 173 13.88 -4.42 -13.12
C GLN A 173 12.72 -3.42 -13.15
N GLU A 174 11.77 -3.64 -14.06
CA GLU A 174 10.58 -2.77 -14.20
C GLU A 174 9.65 -2.82 -12.97
N LYS A 175 9.44 -4.01 -12.40
CA LYS A 175 8.46 -4.23 -11.32
C LYS A 175 9.16 -4.37 -9.97
N GLY A 176 8.66 -3.65 -8.96
CA GLY A 176 9.21 -3.75 -7.60
C GLY A 176 8.94 -5.07 -6.90
N ARG A 177 7.86 -5.76 -7.28
CA ARG A 177 7.54 -7.09 -6.76
C ARG A 177 7.77 -8.15 -7.83
N PRO A 178 8.58 -9.19 -7.55
CA PRO A 178 8.85 -10.24 -8.52
C PRO A 178 7.59 -11.08 -8.79
N GLY A 179 7.56 -11.64 -10.00
CA GLY A 179 6.49 -12.51 -10.45
C GLY A 179 6.85 -13.18 -11.76
N ALA A 180 5.97 -14.07 -12.20
CA ALA A 180 6.12 -14.76 -13.49
C ALA A 180 4.77 -15.02 -14.11
N TRP A 181 4.72 -15.05 -15.44
CA TRP A 181 3.56 -15.53 -16.17
C TRP A 181 3.34 -17.02 -15.90
N ARG A 182 2.13 -17.37 -15.45
CA ARG A 182 1.74 -18.76 -15.16
C ARG A 182 0.38 -19.06 -15.76
N ARG A 183 0.15 -20.33 -16.08
CA ARG A 183 -1.16 -20.84 -16.50
C ARG A 183 -1.91 -21.39 -15.29
N ASN A 184 -3.19 -21.08 -15.18
CA ASN A 184 -4.06 -21.74 -14.21
C ASN A 184 -4.64 -23.04 -14.77
N ILE A 185 -5.38 -23.76 -13.92
CA ILE A 185 -6.04 -25.02 -14.28
C ILE A 185 -7.04 -24.82 -15.43
N PHE A 186 -7.70 -23.67 -15.50
CA PHE A 186 -8.70 -23.32 -16.53
C PHE A 186 -8.10 -22.72 -17.82
N GLY A 187 -6.76 -22.75 -17.98
CA GLY A 187 -6.09 -22.26 -19.19
C GLY A 187 -5.96 -20.74 -19.30
N TYR A 188 -6.17 -19.98 -18.22
CA TYR A 188 -5.86 -18.55 -18.20
C TYR A 188 -4.38 -18.32 -17.93
N VAL A 189 -3.75 -17.48 -18.75
CA VAL A 189 -2.41 -16.95 -18.50
C VAL A 189 -2.54 -15.72 -17.61
N TYR A 190 -1.88 -15.71 -16.46
CA TYR A 190 -1.93 -14.59 -15.53
C TYR A 190 -0.56 -14.34 -14.90
N TRP A 191 -0.33 -13.09 -14.48
CA TRP A 191 0.88 -12.71 -13.78
C TRP A 191 0.82 -13.17 -12.32
N TYR A 192 1.54 -14.24 -12.00
CA TYR A 192 1.63 -14.74 -10.63
C TYR A 192 2.65 -13.94 -9.83
N ARG A 193 2.16 -13.14 -8.87
CA ARG A 193 2.98 -12.35 -7.95
C ARG A 193 3.57 -13.27 -6.88
N PHE A 194 4.88 -13.30 -6.75
CA PHE A 194 5.55 -14.12 -5.73
C PHE A 194 5.24 -13.61 -4.33
N LYS A 195 5.24 -14.54 -3.37
CA LYS A 195 5.10 -14.26 -1.94
C LYS A 195 6.41 -14.63 -1.27
N GLU A 196 6.76 -13.87 -0.25
CA GLU A 196 7.91 -14.17 0.60
C GLU A 196 7.57 -15.38 1.49
N TYR A 197 8.54 -16.30 1.61
CA TYR A 197 8.45 -17.49 2.43
C TYR A 197 9.79 -17.71 3.11
N ALA A 198 9.77 -18.19 4.36
CA ALA A 198 11.00 -18.52 5.10
C ALA A 198 11.71 -19.77 4.56
N ILE A 199 10.95 -20.70 3.96
CA ILE A 199 11.46 -21.96 3.42
C ILE A 199 11.36 -22.01 1.90
N PRO A 200 12.26 -22.74 1.21
CA PRO A 200 12.17 -22.96 -0.23
C PRO A 200 10.84 -23.60 -0.67
N TRP A 201 10.43 -23.30 -1.90
CA TRP A 201 9.12 -23.68 -2.44
C TRP A 201 8.88 -25.20 -2.48
N TYR A 202 9.93 -26.00 -2.67
CA TYR A 202 9.87 -27.45 -2.74
C TYR A 202 9.69 -28.13 -1.38
N MET A 203 9.99 -27.42 -0.28
CA MET A 203 9.69 -27.86 1.10
C MET A 203 8.30 -27.39 1.54
N ASN A 204 7.80 -26.31 0.96
CA ASN A 204 6.52 -25.71 1.33
C ASN A 204 5.33 -26.55 0.83
N ARG A 205 4.74 -27.35 1.73
CA ARG A 205 3.56 -28.17 1.46
C ARG A 205 2.39 -27.36 0.87
N ARG A 206 2.16 -26.12 1.33
CA ARG A 206 1.07 -25.26 0.83
C ARG A 206 1.34 -24.78 -0.58
N TYR A 207 2.59 -24.48 -0.92
CA TYR A 207 2.98 -24.10 -2.28
C TYR A 207 2.82 -25.28 -3.24
N LYS A 208 3.30 -26.48 -2.86
CA LYS A 208 3.21 -27.69 -3.70
C LYS A 208 1.79 -28.11 -4.09
N ARG A 209 0.78 -27.77 -3.28
CA ARG A 209 -0.64 -28.02 -3.62
C ARG A 209 -1.15 -27.14 -4.77
N LYS A 210 -0.47 -26.04 -5.08
CA LYS A 210 -0.88 -25.16 -6.18
C LYS A 210 -0.54 -25.80 -7.53
N ARG A 211 -1.50 -25.77 -8.45
CA ARG A 211 -1.34 -26.28 -9.81
C ARG A 211 -1.08 -25.11 -10.76
N PHE A 212 0.09 -25.11 -11.40
CA PHE A 212 0.51 -24.12 -12.39
C PHE A 212 0.58 -24.74 -13.80
N TYR A 213 -0.39 -25.59 -14.13
CA TYR A 213 -0.52 -26.21 -15.44
C TYR A 213 -1.99 -26.30 -15.81
N THR A 214 -2.25 -26.44 -17.11
CA THR A 214 -3.59 -26.59 -17.68
C THR A 214 -3.75 -28.04 -18.15
N PRO A 215 -4.75 -28.78 -17.65
CA PRO A 215 -5.05 -30.12 -18.15
C PRO A 215 -5.56 -30.11 -19.59
N LYS A 216 -5.28 -31.17 -20.35
CA LYS A 216 -5.66 -31.29 -21.78
C LYS A 216 -7.17 -31.19 -22.03
N PHE A 217 -8.00 -31.74 -21.14
CA PHE A 217 -9.47 -31.69 -21.29
C PHE A 217 -10.06 -30.26 -21.26
N VAL A 218 -9.26 -29.26 -20.85
CA VAL A 218 -9.66 -27.86 -20.84
C VAL A 218 -9.49 -27.21 -22.22
N GLU A 219 -8.72 -27.81 -23.13
CA GLU A 219 -8.45 -27.26 -24.47
C GLU A 219 -9.72 -26.94 -25.29
N PRO A 220 -10.76 -27.80 -25.37
CA PRO A 220 -12.00 -27.46 -26.07
C PRO A 220 -12.69 -26.20 -25.50
N HIS A 221 -12.64 -26.02 -24.18
CA HIS A 221 -13.22 -24.86 -23.51
C HIS A 221 -12.42 -23.58 -23.80
N ILE A 222 -11.09 -23.69 -23.91
CA ILE A 222 -10.22 -22.57 -24.31
C ILE A 222 -10.57 -22.14 -25.73
N ARG A 223 -10.76 -23.09 -26.66
CA ARG A 223 -11.18 -22.83 -28.03
C ARG A 223 -12.52 -22.10 -28.08
N LEU A 224 -13.55 -22.62 -27.41
CA LEU A 224 -14.88 -21.98 -27.37
C LEU A 224 -14.83 -20.55 -26.80
N ARG A 225 -13.99 -20.31 -25.79
CA ARG A 225 -13.78 -18.97 -25.23
C ARG A 225 -13.15 -18.02 -26.24
N ILE A 226 -12.15 -18.47 -27.00
CA ILE A 226 -11.51 -17.68 -28.06
C ILE A 226 -12.53 -17.38 -29.17
N GLU A 227 -13.28 -18.39 -29.63
CA GLU A 227 -14.33 -18.21 -30.63
C GLU A 227 -15.37 -17.18 -30.20
N ASN A 228 -15.82 -17.23 -28.94
CA ASN A 228 -16.76 -16.27 -28.41
C ASN A 228 -16.18 -14.84 -28.38
N TYR A 229 -14.94 -14.68 -27.95
CA TYR A 229 -14.24 -13.39 -27.96
C TYR A 229 -14.13 -12.82 -29.39
N LEU A 230 -13.79 -13.65 -30.38
CA LEU A 230 -13.72 -13.23 -31.78
C LEU A 230 -15.09 -12.83 -32.34
N ARG A 231 -16.16 -13.57 -32.00
CA ARG A 231 -17.54 -13.23 -32.39
C ARG A 231 -17.97 -11.90 -31.78
N GLU A 232 -17.68 -11.69 -30.50
CA GLU A 232 -18.00 -10.45 -29.81
C GLU A 232 -17.25 -9.25 -30.40
N ARG A 233 -15.95 -9.41 -30.66
CA ARG A 233 -15.14 -8.41 -31.33
C ARG A 233 -15.71 -8.04 -32.70
N ALA A 234 -16.05 -9.03 -33.53
CA ALA A 234 -16.65 -8.79 -34.85
C ALA A 234 -18.01 -8.08 -34.77
N ARG A 235 -18.86 -8.43 -33.78
CA ARG A 235 -20.12 -7.71 -33.53
C ARG A 235 -19.89 -6.25 -33.16
N ASN A 236 -18.93 -5.97 -32.29
CA ASN A 236 -18.60 -4.62 -31.86
C ASN A 236 -18.04 -3.79 -33.02
N GLU A 237 -17.14 -4.35 -33.83
CA GLU A 237 -16.60 -3.69 -35.02
C GLU A 237 -17.71 -3.35 -36.04
N ASN A 238 -18.65 -4.28 -36.25
CA ASN A 238 -19.81 -4.04 -37.11
C ASN A 238 -20.76 -2.97 -36.54
N LEU A 239 -20.96 -2.94 -35.22
CA LEU A 239 -21.76 -1.92 -34.55
C LEU A 239 -21.13 -0.54 -34.72
N GLU A 240 -19.82 -0.42 -34.49
CA GLU A 240 -19.09 0.84 -34.68
C GLU A 240 -19.14 1.32 -36.14
N LYS A 241 -18.95 0.41 -37.12
CA LYS A 241 -19.10 0.75 -38.55
C LYS A 241 -20.51 1.28 -38.86
N ARG A 242 -21.55 0.62 -38.36
CA ARG A 242 -22.95 1.08 -38.52
C ARG A 242 -23.19 2.41 -37.83
N ARG A 243 -22.61 2.63 -36.65
CA ARG A 243 -22.68 3.89 -35.90
C ARG A 243 -22.03 5.02 -36.68
N LEU A 244 -20.83 4.79 -37.23
CA LEU A 244 -20.12 5.75 -38.07
C LEU A 244 -20.89 6.07 -39.36
N ALA A 245 -21.43 5.06 -40.05
CA ALA A 245 -22.26 5.27 -41.23
C ALA A 245 -23.48 6.16 -40.94
N LYS A 246 -24.21 5.88 -39.85
CA LYS A 246 -25.33 6.72 -39.40
C LYS A 246 -24.91 8.14 -39.01
N LEU A 247 -23.71 8.32 -38.46
CA LEU A 247 -23.17 9.64 -38.14
C LEU A 247 -22.83 10.42 -39.41
N GLN A 248 -22.23 9.77 -40.41
CA GLN A 248 -21.94 10.39 -41.71
C GLN A 248 -23.22 10.79 -42.44
N GLU A 249 -24.26 9.95 -42.42
CA GLU A 249 -25.57 10.28 -42.99
C GLU A 249 -26.17 11.54 -42.35
N ARG A 250 -26.08 11.66 -41.01
CA ARG A 250 -26.63 12.80 -40.26
C ARG A 250 -25.77 14.06 -40.35
N PHE A 251 -24.46 13.88 -40.41
CA PHE A 251 -23.47 14.96 -40.40
C PHE A 251 -22.42 14.74 -41.51
N PRO A 252 -22.77 15.04 -42.77
CA PRO A 252 -21.88 14.79 -43.93
C PRO A 252 -20.58 15.58 -43.90
N GLN A 253 -20.54 16.67 -43.11
CA GLN A 253 -19.37 17.54 -42.95
C GLN A 253 -18.29 16.92 -42.04
N ILE A 254 -18.61 15.88 -41.27
CA ILE A 254 -17.66 15.19 -40.40
C ILE A 254 -16.84 14.22 -41.25
N GLN A 255 -15.58 14.57 -41.49
CA GLN A 255 -14.62 13.64 -42.10
C GLN A 255 -14.44 12.43 -41.18
N ALA A 256 -14.49 11.22 -41.76
CA ALA A 256 -14.27 10.00 -41.00
C ALA A 256 -12.89 10.05 -40.32
N PRO A 257 -12.76 9.59 -39.06
CA PRO A 257 -11.45 9.48 -38.44
C PRO A 257 -10.57 8.54 -39.30
N ALA A 258 -9.42 9.04 -39.74
CA ALA A 258 -8.44 8.25 -40.49
C ALA A 258 -8.10 6.98 -39.70
N SER A 259 -8.19 5.83 -40.38
CA SER A 259 -7.94 4.49 -39.82
C SER A 259 -6.48 4.24 -39.54
#